data_AF-T1W2X6-F1
#
_entry.id   AF-T1W2X6-F1
#
_cell.length_a   1.000
_cell.length_b   1.000
_cell.length_c   1.000
_cell.angle_alpha   90.00
_cell.angle_beta   90.00
_cell.angle_gamma   90.00
#
_symmetry.space_group_name_H-M   'P 1'
#
loop_
_entity.id
_entity.type
_entity.pdbx_description
1 polymer ?
#
loop_
_entity_poly.entity_id
_entity_poly.type
_entity_poly.pdbx_seq_one_letter_code
_entity_poly.pdbx_strand_id
1 'polypeptide(L)'
;LHTLRYIYTAMTDPGPGLPWYVNVGYVDGELFVHYNSTARRYVPRTEWMAAKADQQYWDGQTQIGQGNERIEKENLDTLQERYNQTG
;
A
#
# COMPACT_ATOMS: atom_id res chain seq x y z
N LEU A 1 19.53 -12.59 -11.71
CA LEU A 1 19.30 -11.30 -11.02
C LEU A 1 18.00 -11.46 -10.25
N HIS A 2 18.00 -11.19 -8.95
CA HIS A 2 16.77 -11.18 -8.15
C HIS A 2 16.39 -9.73 -7.83
N THR A 3 15.10 -9.44 -7.73
CA THR A 3 14.59 -8.08 -7.50
C THR A 3 13.49 -8.07 -6.45
N LEU A 4 13.49 -7.01 -5.62
CA LEU A 4 12.43 -6.69 -4.69
C LEU A 4 11.90 -5.30 -5.06
N ARG A 5 10.59 -5.18 -5.23
CA ARG A 5 9.94 -3.91 -5.62
C ARG A 5 8.66 -3.69 -4.84
N TYR A 6 8.49 -2.49 -4.32
CA TYR A 6 7.21 -2.01 -3.80
C TYR A 6 6.62 -0.98 -4.74
N ILE A 7 5.29 -1.02 -4.91
CA ILE A 7 4.54 -0.06 -5.71
C ILE A 7 3.45 0.53 -4.83
N TYR A 8 3.44 1.86 -4.78
CA TYR A 8 2.50 2.67 -4.03
C TYR A 8 1.59 3.36 -5.04
N THR A 9 0.28 3.30 -4.81
CA THR A 9 -0.70 3.95 -5.67
C THR A 9 -1.70 4.66 -4.78
N ALA A 10 -1.86 5.96 -4.99
CA ALA A 10 -2.80 6.81 -4.31
C ALA A 10 -3.63 7.56 -5.35
N MET A 11 -4.94 7.67 -5.14
CA MET A 11 -5.89 8.24 -6.08
C MET A 11 -6.86 9.13 -5.31
N THR A 12 -7.20 10.29 -5.88
CA THR A 12 -8.17 11.24 -5.29
C THR A 12 -9.61 10.77 -5.50
N ASP A 13 -9.89 10.15 -6.64
CA ASP A 13 -11.15 9.50 -6.95
C ASP A 13 -10.90 8.10 -7.53
N PRO A 14 -10.87 7.05 -6.67
CA PRO A 14 -10.65 5.68 -7.13
C PRO A 14 -11.89 5.06 -7.79
N GLY A 15 -13.05 5.71 -7.75
CA GLY A 15 -14.33 5.13 -8.13
C GLY A 15 -14.97 4.23 -7.05
N PRO A 16 -16.22 3.77 -7.27
CA PRO A 16 -17.02 3.11 -6.25
C PRO A 16 -16.41 1.80 -5.75
N GLY A 17 -16.25 1.67 -4.44
CA GLY A 17 -15.81 0.45 -3.77
C GLY A 17 -14.31 0.12 -3.94
N LEU A 18 -13.54 0.95 -4.64
CA LEU A 18 -12.10 0.77 -4.80
C LEU A 18 -11.33 1.51 -3.70
N PRO A 19 -10.23 0.94 -3.19
CA PRO A 19 -9.38 1.63 -2.22
C PRO A 19 -8.69 2.83 -2.89
N TRP A 20 -8.72 3.98 -2.22
CA TRP A 20 -8.03 5.18 -2.70
C TRP A 20 -6.51 5.06 -2.61
N TYR A 21 -6.00 4.21 -1.71
CA TYR A 21 -4.58 3.88 -1.55
C TYR A 21 -4.31 2.36 -1.52
N VAL A 22 -3.26 1.94 -2.22
CA VAL A 22 -2.78 0.56 -2.34
C VAL A 22 -1.25 0.52 -2.26
N ASN A 23 -0.72 -0.47 -1.57
CA ASN A 23 0.70 -0.81 -1.59
C ASN A 23 0.87 -2.31 -1.83
N VAL A 24 1.68 -2.66 -2.83
CA VAL A 24 1.98 -4.05 -3.21
C VAL A 24 3.48 -4.29 -3.30
N GLY A 25 3.93 -5.44 -2.82
CA GLY A 25 5.32 -5.87 -2.89
C GLY A 25 5.49 -7.08 -3.81
N TYR A 26 6.52 -7.02 -4.66
CA TYR A 26 6.92 -8.08 -5.58
C TYR A 26 8.34 -8.56 -5.29
N VAL A 27 8.55 -9.88 -5.30
CA VAL A 27 9.88 -10.51 -5.37
C VAL A 27 9.94 -11.26 -6.69
N ASP A 28 10.90 -10.91 -7.55
CA ASP A 28 11.08 -11.55 -8.87
C ASP A 28 9.83 -11.54 -9.77
N GLY A 29 8.98 -10.53 -9.61
CA GLY A 29 7.71 -10.40 -10.33
C GLY A 29 6.54 -11.13 -9.70
N GLU A 30 6.74 -11.87 -8.61
CA GLU A 30 5.67 -12.52 -7.83
C GLU A 30 5.16 -11.58 -6.72
N LEU A 31 3.85 -11.33 -6.70
CA LEU A 31 3.19 -10.54 -5.65
C LEU A 31 3.22 -11.31 -4.33
N PHE A 32 3.99 -10.84 -3.35
CA PHE A 32 4.10 -11.53 -2.05
C PHE A 32 3.35 -10.83 -0.92
N VAL A 33 3.01 -9.55 -1.07
CA VAL A 33 2.30 -8.79 -0.04
C VAL A 33 1.42 -7.68 -0.62
N HIS A 34 0.31 -7.38 0.06
CA HIS A 34 -0.64 -6.34 -0.32
C HIS A 34 -1.22 -5.63 0.91
N TYR A 35 -1.31 -4.31 0.83
CA TYR A 35 -2.05 -3.41 1.73
C TYR A 35 -3.02 -2.56 0.90
N ASN A 36 -4.18 -2.25 1.46
CA ASN A 36 -5.04 -1.21 0.90
C ASN A 36 -5.78 -0.42 2.00
N SER A 37 -6.23 0.78 1.64
CA SER A 37 -6.97 1.71 2.50
C SER A 37 -8.35 1.23 2.95
N THR A 38 -8.90 0.18 2.33
CA THR A 38 -10.18 -0.42 2.77
C THR A 38 -9.96 -1.35 3.97
N ALA A 39 -9.02 -2.29 3.86
CA ALA A 39 -8.73 -3.27 4.90
C ALA A 39 -7.75 -2.77 5.95
N ARG A 40 -6.95 -1.75 5.59
CA ARG A 40 -5.94 -1.08 6.42
C ARG A 40 -5.01 -2.03 7.18
N ARG A 41 -4.65 -3.12 6.52
CA ARG A 41 -3.74 -4.17 7.00
C ARG A 41 -2.90 -4.72 5.87
N TYR A 42 -1.66 -5.10 6.17
CA TYR A 42 -0.87 -5.91 5.25
C TYR A 42 -1.31 -7.37 5.31
N VAL A 43 -1.39 -8.00 4.14
CA VAL A 43 -1.76 -9.40 4.00
C VAL A 43 -0.75 -10.08 3.08
N PRO A 44 -0.19 -11.24 3.49
CA PRO A 44 0.64 -12.05 2.60
C PRO A 44 -0.17 -12.53 1.40
N ARG A 45 0.47 -12.60 0.23
CA ARG A 45 -0.12 -13.10 -1.01
C ARG A 45 0.49 -14.41 -1.49
N THR A 46 1.48 -14.91 -0.77
CA THR A 46 2.13 -16.20 -1.00
C THR A 46 2.19 -17.01 0.29
N GLU A 47 2.16 -18.33 0.16
CA GLU A 47 2.21 -19.26 1.30
C GLU A 47 3.50 -19.12 2.09
N TRP A 48 4.63 -18.94 1.40
CA TRP A 48 5.93 -18.82 2.03
C TRP A 48 6.07 -17.57 2.90
N MET A 49 5.38 -16.46 2.56
CA MET A 49 5.32 -15.30 3.45
C MET A 49 4.41 -15.53 4.64
N ALA A 50 3.23 -16.13 4.41
CA ALA A 50 2.28 -16.41 5.47
C ALA A 50 2.86 -17.36 6.52
N ALA A 51 3.70 -18.32 6.10
CA ALA A 51 4.30 -19.31 6.99
C ALA A 51 5.53 -18.82 7.78
N LYS A 52 6.24 -17.80 7.28
CA LYS A 52 7.55 -17.38 7.85
C LYS A 52 7.48 -16.19 8.78
N ALA A 53 6.52 -15.29 8.59
CA ALA A 53 6.41 -14.05 9.36
C ALA A 53 5.41 -14.21 10.51
N ASP A 54 5.81 -13.75 11.70
CA ASP A 54 4.97 -13.77 12.89
C ASP A 54 3.97 -12.61 12.93
N GLN A 55 3.06 -12.65 13.90
CA GLN A 55 2.05 -11.60 14.06
C GLN A 55 2.67 -10.23 14.35
N GLN A 56 3.74 -10.17 15.15
CA GLN A 56 4.42 -8.91 15.47
C GLN A 56 4.99 -8.22 14.23
N TYR A 57 5.56 -9.00 13.30
CA TYR A 57 6.00 -8.50 12.01
C TYR A 57 4.83 -7.89 11.22
N TRP A 58 3.71 -8.62 11.10
CA TRP A 58 2.54 -8.16 10.35
C TRP A 58 1.88 -6.92 10.96
N ASP A 59 1.83 -6.83 12.29
CA ASP A 59 1.34 -5.65 13.01
C ASP A 59 2.25 -4.44 12.75
N GLY A 60 3.57 -4.63 12.80
CA GLY A 60 4.54 -3.59 12.47
C GLY A 60 4.45 -3.12 11.02
N GLN A 61 4.36 -4.05 10.06
CA GLN A 61 4.14 -3.70 8.65
C GLN A 61 2.82 -2.93 8.49
N THR A 62 1.75 -3.37 9.16
CA THR A 62 0.44 -2.69 9.12
C THR A 62 0.52 -1.26 9.64
N GLN A 63 1.22 -1.01 10.74
CA GLN A 63 1.43 0.34 11.25
C GLN A 63 2.21 1.22 10.25
N ILE A 64 3.26 0.68 9.62
CA ILE A 64 4.00 1.39 8.57
C ILE A 64 3.08 1.70 7.37
N GLY A 65 2.26 0.74 6.94
CA GLY A 65 1.29 0.92 5.86
C GLY A 65 0.28 2.02 6.15
N GLN A 66 -0.24 2.08 7.37
CA GLN A 66 -1.16 3.13 7.82
C GLN A 66 -0.48 4.51 7.91
N GLY A 67 0.79 4.55 8.31
CA GLY A 67 1.60 5.78 8.30
C GLY A 67 1.82 6.31 6.88
N ASN A 68 2.21 5.42 5.96
CA ASN A 68 2.39 5.77 4.56
C ASN A 68 1.08 6.18 3.89
N GLU A 69 -0.03 5.49 4.18
CA GLU A 69 -1.37 5.89 3.74
C GLU A 69 -1.65 7.35 4.14
N ARG A 70 -1.42 7.73 5.40
CA ARG A 70 -1.62 9.11 5.85
C ARG A 70 -0.74 10.11 5.08
N ILE A 71 0.55 9.80 4.91
CA ILE A 71 1.49 10.67 4.19
C ILE A 71 1.02 10.87 2.74
N GLU A 72 0.56 9.81 2.07
CA GLU A 72 0.08 9.94 0.69
C GLU A 72 -1.22 10.74 0.58
N LYS A 73 -2.06 10.73 1.62
CA LYS A 73 -3.22 11.62 1.65
C LYS A 73 -2.78 13.10 1.63
N GLU A 74 -1.84 13.46 2.50
CA GLU A 74 -1.27 14.81 2.58
C GLU A 74 -0.55 15.21 1.28
N ASN A 75 0.15 14.26 0.64
CA ASN A 75 0.79 14.47 -0.66
C ASN A 75 -0.23 14.72 -1.77
N LEU A 76 -1.32 13.94 -1.84
CA LEU A 76 -2.36 14.13 -2.85
C LEU A 76 -3.00 15.52 -2.72
N ASP A 77 -3.33 15.94 -1.50
CA ASP A 77 -3.91 17.27 -1.25
C ASP A 77 -2.92 18.38 -1.68
N THR A 78 -1.64 18.24 -1.33
CA THR A 78 -0.57 19.17 -1.74
C THR A 78 -0.39 19.23 -3.26
N LEU A 79 -0.46 18.08 -3.95
CA LEU A 79 -0.33 18.01 -5.41
C LEU A 79 -1.53 18.66 -6.11
N GLN A 80 -2.75 18.42 -5.61
CA GLN A 80 -3.95 19.07 -6.15
C GLN A 80 -3.84 20.60 -6.09
N GLU A 81 -3.40 21.14 -4.95
CA GLU A 81 -3.16 22.59 -4.80
C GLU A 81 -2.12 23.11 -5.79
N ARG A 82 -0.96 22.44 -5.89
CA ARG A 82 0.14 22.87 -6.77
C ARG A 82 -0.23 22.86 -8.25
N TYR A 83 -1.07 21.91 -8.66
CA TYR A 83 -1.53 21.81 -10.04
C TYR A 83 -2.82 22.59 -10.32
N ASN A 84 -3.33 23.35 -9.33
CA ASN A 84 -4.62 24.04 -9.41
C ASN A 84 -5.76 23.11 -9.86
N GLN A 85 -5.72 21.86 -9.39
CA GLN A 85 -6.74 20.86 -9.67
C GLN A 85 -7.74 20.83 -8.53
N THR A 86 -9.02 20.80 -8.88
CA THR A 86 -10.09 20.48 -7.95
C THR A 86 -10.58 19.07 -8.30
N GLY A 87 -10.71 18.23 -7.28
CA GLY A 87 -11.22 16.86 -7.43
C GLY A 87 -12.72 16.85 -7.72
#